data_AF-A0A1F9GMH2-F1
#
_entry.id   AF-A0A1F9GMH2-F1
#
_cell.length_a   1.000
_cell.length_b   1.000
_cell.length_c   1.000
_cell.angle_alpha   90.00
_cell.angle_beta   90.00
_cell.angle_gamma   90.00
#
_symmetry.space_group_name_H-M   'P 1'
#
loop_
_entity.id
_entity.type
_entity.pdbx_description
1 polymer ?
#
loop_
_entity_poly.entity_id
_entity_poly.type
_entity_poly.pdbx_seq_one_letter_code
_entity_poly.pdbx_strand_id
1 'polypeptide(L)'
;MQFDKQGRNREKVGKNCPPQHSQWKQGQSGNPNGRPPKHECFTSLLKEEITKIDPQDKEGRTWLEIIVRATLELAIKGNATALKEVWQRVDGRPPQAIDLNTNVRTIEDELADLPDLDKWQAT
;
A
#
# COMPACT_ATOMS: atom_id res chain seq x y z
N MET A 1 26.44 22.97 -21.18
CA MET A 1 25.06 22.87 -20.65
C MET A 1 24.09 22.69 -21.81
N GLN A 2 23.67 21.46 -22.10
CA GLN A 2 22.61 21.20 -23.08
C GLN A 2 21.25 21.44 -22.43
N PHE A 3 20.54 22.47 -22.88
CA PHE A 3 19.14 22.72 -22.53
C PHE A 3 18.22 21.99 -23.53
N ASP A 4 17.12 21.41 -23.05
CA ASP A 4 16.10 20.85 -23.95
C ASP A 4 15.27 21.95 -24.63
N LYS A 5 14.43 21.58 -25.62
CA LYS A 5 13.52 22.51 -26.32
C LYS A 5 12.50 23.21 -25.39
N GLN A 6 12.48 22.84 -24.11
CA GLN A 6 11.61 23.36 -23.05
C GLN A 6 12.41 24.15 -21.99
N GLY A 7 13.70 24.43 -22.22
CA GLY A 7 14.56 25.24 -21.34
C GLY A 7 15.04 24.54 -20.07
N ARG A 8 14.84 23.23 -19.93
CA ARG A 8 15.25 22.47 -18.75
C ARG A 8 16.70 21.99 -18.89
N ASN A 9 17.50 22.16 -17.84
CA ASN A 9 18.85 21.63 -17.77
C ASN A 9 18.80 20.10 -17.55
N ARG A 10 19.35 19.34 -18.50
CA ARG A 10 19.34 17.87 -18.53
C ARG A 10 20.24 17.20 -17.48
N GLU A 11 21.21 17.94 -16.93
CA GLU A 11 22.20 17.44 -15.95
C GLU A 11 21.71 17.56 -14.50
N LYS A 12 20.68 18.38 -14.25
CA LYS A 12 20.19 18.66 -12.89
C LYS A 12 19.19 17.57 -12.44
N VAL A 13 19.67 16.64 -11.61
CA VAL A 13 18.85 15.63 -10.93
C VAL A 13 18.28 16.19 -9.63
N GLY A 14 17.01 15.91 -9.31
CA GLY A 14 16.36 16.43 -8.11
C GLY A 14 14.90 16.02 -7.97
N LYS A 15 14.20 16.54 -6.96
CA LYS A 15 12.76 16.27 -6.76
C LYS A 15 11.98 16.65 -8.02
N ASN A 16 11.17 15.72 -8.55
CA ASN A 16 10.44 15.83 -9.81
C ASN A 16 11.29 15.85 -11.11
N CYS A 17 12.60 15.61 -11.02
CA CYS A 17 13.52 15.51 -12.16
C CYS A 17 14.31 14.18 -12.10
N PRO A 18 13.72 13.04 -12.52
CA PRO A 18 14.42 11.76 -12.53
C PRO A 18 15.59 11.77 -13.53
N PRO A 19 16.68 11.01 -13.28
CA PRO A 19 17.83 10.95 -14.18
C PRO A 19 17.47 10.38 -15.57
N GLN A 20 18.01 10.95 -16.64
CA GLN A 20 17.66 10.55 -18.01
C GLN A 20 18.00 9.09 -18.34
N HIS A 21 19.06 8.55 -17.75
CA HIS A 21 19.50 7.18 -18.01
C HIS A 21 18.57 6.12 -17.40
N SER A 22 17.77 6.49 -16.38
CA SER A 22 16.83 5.59 -15.72
C SER A 22 15.37 5.87 -16.09
N GLN A 23 15.12 6.85 -16.97
CA GLN A 23 13.77 7.15 -17.46
C GLN A 23 13.30 6.07 -18.43
N TRP A 24 12.05 5.64 -18.27
CA TRP A 24 11.39 4.81 -19.27
C TRP A 24 11.25 5.57 -20.58
N LYS A 25 11.47 4.90 -21.71
CA LYS A 25 11.28 5.50 -23.03
C LYS A 25 9.79 5.83 -23.24
N GLN A 26 9.49 6.83 -24.06
CA GLN A 26 8.11 7.11 -24.45
C GLN A 26 7.49 5.86 -25.10
N GLY A 27 6.35 5.40 -24.58
CA GLY A 27 5.68 4.16 -24.99
C GLY A 27 6.18 2.89 -24.27
N GLN A 28 7.21 2.98 -23.43
CA GLN A 28 7.67 1.88 -22.59
C GLN A 28 7.05 2.01 -21.19
N SER A 29 6.23 1.03 -20.81
CA SER A 29 5.77 0.89 -19.42
C SER A 29 6.88 0.31 -18.55
N GLY A 30 7.05 0.85 -17.34
CA GLY A 30 7.93 0.24 -16.34
C GLY A 30 7.40 -1.08 -15.77
N ASN A 31 6.12 -1.38 -16.02
CA ASN A 31 5.52 -2.69 -15.79
C ASN A 31 4.97 -3.23 -17.13
N PRO A 32 5.78 -3.98 -17.90
CA PRO A 32 5.41 -4.47 -19.23
C PRO A 32 4.20 -5.41 -19.21
N ASN A 33 4.07 -6.23 -18.16
CA ASN A 33 2.93 -7.15 -17.98
C ASN A 33 1.70 -6.44 -17.39
N GLY A 34 1.83 -5.16 -17.05
CA GLY A 34 0.74 -4.38 -16.47
C GLY A 34 0.23 -4.95 -15.15
N ARG A 35 -0.98 -4.53 -14.79
CA ARG A 35 -1.69 -5.13 -13.66
C ARG A 35 -2.12 -6.55 -14.08
N PRO A 36 -1.91 -7.58 -13.25
CA PRO A 36 -2.45 -8.91 -13.51
C PRO A 36 -3.94 -8.86 -13.87
N PRO A 37 -4.40 -9.72 -14.79
CA PRO A 37 -5.77 -9.70 -15.25
C PRO A 37 -6.74 -9.94 -14.08
N LYS A 38 -7.90 -9.29 -14.14
CA LYS A 38 -8.83 -9.25 -12.99
C LYS A 38 -9.23 -10.63 -12.50
N HIS A 39 -9.44 -11.60 -13.39
CA HIS A 39 -9.94 -12.94 -13.04
C HIS A 39 -8.95 -13.80 -12.23
N GLU A 40 -7.67 -13.44 -12.20
CA GLU A 40 -6.66 -14.14 -11.39
C GLU A 40 -6.54 -13.57 -9.97
N CYS A 41 -7.11 -12.38 -9.71
CA CYS A 41 -7.03 -11.74 -8.41
C CYS A 41 -8.07 -12.33 -7.46
N PHE A 42 -7.65 -12.78 -6.26
CA PHE A 42 -8.54 -13.23 -5.18
C PHE A 42 -9.69 -12.23 -4.92
N THR A 43 -9.39 -10.93 -4.91
CA THR A 43 -10.40 -9.89 -4.70
C THR A 43 -11.49 -9.90 -5.76
N SER A 44 -11.16 -10.24 -7.01
CA SER A 44 -12.16 -10.29 -8.09
C SER A 44 -13.03 -11.52 -7.97
N LEU A 45 -12.43 -12.69 -7.70
CA LEU A 45 -13.16 -13.94 -7.48
C LEU A 45 -14.10 -13.81 -6.28
N LEU A 46 -13.62 -13.25 -5.17
CA LEU A 46 -14.45 -13.00 -4.00
C LEU A 46 -15.61 -12.06 -4.32
N LYS A 47 -15.39 -10.98 -5.08
CA LYS A 47 -16.46 -10.05 -5.49
C LYS A 47 -17.52 -10.70 -6.36
N GLU A 48 -17.12 -11.62 -7.24
CA GLU A 48 -18.07 -12.37 -8.04
C GLU A 48 -18.89 -13.32 -7.16
N GLU A 49 -18.21 -14.07 -6.28
CA GLU A 49 -18.85 -15.08 -5.45
C GLU A 49 -19.83 -14.50 -4.43
N ILE A 50 -19.46 -13.39 -3.76
CA ILE A 50 -20.33 -12.77 -2.75
C ILE A 50 -21.67 -12.26 -3.32
N THR A 51 -21.74 -12.03 -4.65
CA THR A 51 -22.98 -11.59 -5.32
C THR A 51 -23.90 -12.75 -5.70
N LYS A 52 -23.43 -14.00 -5.63
CA LYS A 52 -24.23 -15.18 -5.91
C LYS A 52 -25.13 -15.53 -4.72
N ILE A 53 -26.25 -16.20 -5.03
CA ILE A 53 -27.17 -16.75 -4.04
C ILE A 53 -26.52 -17.97 -3.38
N ASP A 54 -26.60 -18.06 -2.06
CA ASP A 54 -26.17 -19.27 -1.34
C ASP A 54 -27.17 -20.40 -1.62
N PRO A 55 -26.77 -21.52 -2.24
CA PRO A 55 -27.65 -22.65 -2.51
C PRO A 55 -28.20 -23.32 -1.24
N GLN A 56 -27.58 -23.09 -0.08
CA GLN A 56 -28.04 -23.64 1.21
C GLN A 56 -29.05 -22.72 1.92
N ASP A 57 -29.16 -21.46 1.50
CA ASP A 57 -30.09 -20.52 2.13
C ASP A 57 -31.51 -20.73 1.58
N LYS A 58 -32.43 -21.05 2.48
CA LYS A 58 -33.84 -21.29 2.14
C LYS A 58 -34.56 -20.03 1.66
N GLU A 59 -34.03 -18.86 2.01
CA GLU A 59 -34.59 -17.57 1.65
C GLU A 59 -33.99 -17.00 0.37
N GLY A 60 -33.04 -17.70 -0.25
CA GLY A 60 -32.44 -17.33 -1.53
C GLY A 60 -31.61 -16.04 -1.46
N ARG A 61 -31.01 -15.74 -0.31
CA ARG A 61 -30.18 -14.56 -0.11
C ARG A 61 -28.80 -14.73 -0.73
N THR A 62 -28.17 -13.61 -1.04
CA THR A 62 -26.78 -13.60 -1.49
C THR A 62 -25.81 -13.84 -0.34
N TRP A 63 -24.63 -14.38 -0.66
CA TRP A 63 -23.53 -14.50 0.30
C TRP A 63 -23.22 -13.16 1.00
N LEU A 64 -23.29 -12.05 0.26
CA LEU A 64 -23.08 -10.71 0.81
C LEU A 64 -24.09 -10.38 1.92
N GLU A 65 -25.37 -10.62 1.70
CA GLU A 65 -26.43 -10.36 2.68
C GLU A 65 -26.26 -11.21 3.94
N ILE A 66 -25.88 -12.48 3.75
CA ILE A 66 -25.61 -13.41 4.85
C ILE A 66 -24.42 -12.93 5.69
N ILE A 67 -23.32 -12.54 5.05
CA ILE A 67 -22.12 -12.01 5.73
C ILE A 67 -22.45 -10.74 6.51
N VAL A 68 -23.22 -9.82 5.92
CA VAL A 68 -23.62 -8.58 6.59
C VAL A 68 -24.44 -8.90 7.84
N ARG A 69 -25.44 -9.79 7.73
CA ARG A 69 -26.28 -10.17 8.87
C ARG A 69 -25.46 -10.86 9.98
N ALA A 70 -24.61 -11.82 9.62
CA ALA A 70 -23.74 -12.51 10.56
C ALA A 70 -22.79 -11.53 11.29
N THR A 71 -22.28 -10.52 10.57
CA THR A 71 -21.43 -9.47 11.15
C THR A 71 -22.21 -8.62 12.16
N LEU A 72 -23.45 -8.23 11.84
CA LEU A 72 -24.32 -7.48 12.74
C LEU A 72 -24.68 -8.29 13.99
N GLU A 73 -25.04 -9.57 13.84
CA GLU A 73 -25.32 -10.45 14.97
C GLU A 73 -24.10 -10.61 15.89
N LEU A 74 -22.92 -10.75 15.30
CA LEU A 74 -21.66 -10.86 16.05
C LEU A 74 -21.30 -9.55 16.76
N ALA A 75 -21.58 -8.40 16.14
CA ALA A 75 -21.42 -7.09 16.76
C ALA A 75 -22.38 -6.90 17.94
N ILE A 76 -23.65 -7.29 17.80
CA ILE A 76 -24.66 -7.25 18.88
C ILE A 76 -24.25 -8.14 20.05
N LYS A 77 -23.62 -9.29 19.78
CA LYS A 77 -23.05 -10.18 20.80
C LYS A 77 -21.83 -9.60 21.53
N GLY A 78 -21.32 -8.43 21.13
CA GLY A 78 -20.23 -7.73 21.81
C GLY A 78 -18.84 -7.97 21.21
N ASN A 79 -18.73 -8.49 19.98
CA ASN A 79 -17.44 -8.60 19.31
C ASN A 79 -16.94 -7.21 18.88
N ALA A 80 -15.89 -6.72 19.56
CA ALA A 80 -15.32 -5.39 19.31
C ALA A 80 -14.82 -5.19 17.87
N THR A 81 -14.28 -6.23 17.23
CA THR A 81 -13.79 -6.16 15.84
C THR A 81 -14.94 -5.99 14.87
N ALA A 82 -16.00 -6.81 15.00
CA ALA A 82 -17.19 -6.69 14.15
C ALA A 82 -17.85 -5.31 14.33
N LEU A 83 -17.96 -4.84 15.56
CA LEU A 83 -18.53 -3.53 15.88
C LEU A 83 -17.71 -2.38 15.26
N LYS A 84 -16.38 -2.45 15.37
CA LYS A 84 -15.46 -1.50 14.72
C LYS A 84 -15.59 -1.50 13.20
N GLU A 85 -15.78 -2.66 12.58
CA GLU A 85 -15.99 -2.78 11.13
C GLU A 85 -17.34 -2.22 10.68
N VAL A 86 -18.39 -2.34 11.50
CA VAL A 86 -19.70 -1.72 11.25
C VAL A 86 -19.61 -0.20 11.36
N TRP A 87 -19.02 0.34 12.44
CA TRP A 87 -18.85 1.78 12.62
C TRP A 87 -18.03 2.43 11.49
N GLN A 88 -16.91 1.82 11.10
CA GLN A 88 -16.09 2.32 10.00
C GLN A 88 -16.83 2.39 8.65
N ARG A 89 -17.88 1.57 8.45
CA ARG A 89 -18.69 1.57 7.22
C ARG A 89 -19.83 2.58 7.25
N VAL A 90 -20.41 2.83 8.43
CA VAL A 90 -21.53 3.76 8.61
C VAL A 90 -21.03 5.21 8.71
N ASP A 91 -20.07 5.46 9.60
CA ASP A 91 -19.58 6.81 9.90
C ASP A 91 -18.28 7.15 9.15
N GLY A 92 -17.73 6.18 8.42
CA GLY A 92 -16.44 6.28 7.75
C GLY A 92 -15.26 6.00 8.68
N ARG A 93 -14.09 5.77 8.09
CA ARG A 93 -12.85 5.59 8.86
C ARG A 93 -12.32 6.96 9.28
N PRO A 94 -12.05 7.21 10.57
CA PRO A 94 -11.42 8.46 10.98
C PRO A 94 -10.05 8.58 10.30
N PRO A 95 -9.63 9.80 9.93
CA PRO A 95 -8.35 10.02 9.29
C PRO A 95 -7.23 9.51 10.20
N GLN A 96 -6.41 8.61 9.67
CA GLN A 96 -5.26 8.09 10.40
C GLN A 96 -4.15 9.15 10.31
N ALA A 97 -3.94 9.88 11.40
CA ALA A 97 -2.79 10.76 11.53
C ALA A 97 -1.52 9.89 11.57
N ILE A 98 -0.61 10.12 10.62
CA ILE A 98 0.71 9.52 10.62
C ILE A 98 1.64 10.55 11.26
N ASP A 99 2.21 10.22 12.41
CA ASP A 99 3.31 10.99 12.97
C ASP A 99 4.61 10.56 12.26
N LEU A 100 5.25 11.51 11.59
CA LEU A 100 6.47 11.30 10.81
C LEU A 100 7.76 11.62 11.62
N ASN A 101 7.65 11.85 12.94
CA ASN A 101 8.82 11.95 13.81
C ASN A 101 9.50 10.60 14.02
N THR A 102 10.18 10.11 12.97
CA THR A 102 11.12 9.01 13.06
C THR A 102 12.50 9.60 13.34
N ASN A 103 13.22 9.07 14.33
CA ASN A 103 14.63 9.38 14.54
C ASN A 103 15.43 8.84 13.34
N VAL A 104 15.60 9.68 12.32
CA VAL A 104 16.49 9.40 11.20
C VAL A 104 17.91 9.52 11.74
N ARG A 105 18.55 8.38 12.01
CA ARG A 105 19.99 8.33 12.27
C ARG A 105 20.69 8.37 10.92
N THR A 106 21.60 9.32 10.76
CA THR A 106 22.46 9.38 9.59
C THR A 106 23.52 8.29 9.74
N ILE A 107 24.04 7.77 8.62
CA ILE A 107 25.19 6.83 8.65
C ILE A 107 26.38 7.45 9.40
N GLU A 108 26.51 8.77 9.35
CA GLU A 108 27.48 9.56 10.11
C GLU A 108 27.29 9.44 11.63
N ASP A 109 26.04 9.38 12.11
CA ASP A 109 25.74 9.20 13.53
C ASP A 109 26.10 7.79 14.00
N GLU A 110 25.93 6.76 13.15
CA GLU A 110 26.37 5.39 13.45
C GLU A 110 27.89 5.23 13.40
N LEU A 111 28.57 5.95 12.50
CA LEU A 111 30.03 5.98 12.40
C LEU A 111 30.67 6.67 13.61
N ALA A 112 30.00 7.65 14.21
CA ALA A 112 30.47 8.35 15.42
C ALA A 112 30.45 7.45 16.67
N ASP A 113 29.58 6.44 16.68
CA ASP A 113 29.47 5.45 17.76
C ASP A 113 30.45 4.27 17.58
N LEU A 114 31.19 4.20 16.46
CA LEU A 114 32.18 3.15 16.26
C LEU A 114 33.41 3.40 17.15
N PRO A 115 33.85 2.42 17.94
CA PRO A 115 35.10 2.52 18.67
C PRO A 115 36.25 2.64 17.66
N ASP A 116 37.15 3.58 17.94
CA ASP A 116 38.29 3.96 17.11
C ASP A 116 39.00 2.72 16.54
N LEU A 117 38.84 2.52 15.23
CA LEU A 117 39.29 1.32 14.49
C LEU A 117 40.82 1.23 14.40
N ASP A 118 41.54 2.22 14.90
CA ASP A 118 43.00 2.26 14.97
C ASP A 118 43.60 1.20 15.93
N LYS A 119 42.75 0.53 16.71
CA LYS A 119 43.17 -0.52 17.67
C LYS A 119 43.34 -1.93 17.08
N TRP A 120 43.11 -2.13 15.78
CA TRP A 120 43.22 -3.45 15.12
C TRP A 120 44.46 -3.63 14.22
N GLN A 121 45.37 -2.65 14.16
CA GLN A 121 46.59 -2.71 13.34
C GLN A 121 47.85 -3.20 14.10
N ALA A 122 47.72 -3.70 15.33
CA ALA A 122 48.87 -4.13 16.13
C ALA A 122 48.70 -5.53 16.73
N THR A 123 48.95 -6.56 15.92
CA THR A 123 49.37 -7.91 16.34
C THR A 123 50.32 -8.50 15.31
#